data_AF-A0A2M6YXM0-F1
#
_entry.id   AF-A0A2M6YXM0-F1
#
_cell.length_a   1.000
_cell.length_b   1.000
_cell.length_c   1.000
_cell.angle_alpha   90.00
_cell.angle_beta   90.00
_cell.angle_gamma   90.00
#
_symmetry.space_group_name_H-M   'P 1'
#
loop_
_entity.id
_entity.type
_entity.pdbx_description
1 polymer ?
#
loop_
_entity_poly.entity_id
_entity_poly.type
_entity_poly.pdbx_seq_one_letter_code
_entity_poly.pdbx_strand_id
1 'polypeptide(L)'
;MRVGRDARAELPALFLRFQGPAGRRDMDRPHTLPPSVQAILIAFLLGHSVAAQTESRLTVPPWVKDAVFYQIFPERFANGDRTNDPVSVVPWGAKPTTTNYFGGDIQGIIDHIGYLRDLGIDAIYLNPVFKSSTNHKYHTSDYMTIDPEFGTNELFSKFLGICHRNGIRVIIDGVFNHTGTDFFAFADIVKNGEKSKYVH
;
A
#
# COMPACT_ATOMS: atom_id res chain seq x y z
N MET A 1 -10.38 25.10 15.35
CA MET A 1 -10.89 24.81 16.70
C MET A 1 -12.01 23.78 16.58
N ARG A 2 -11.72 22.47 16.73
CA ARG A 2 -12.71 21.40 16.80
C ARG A 2 -12.17 20.25 17.65
N VAL A 3 -12.64 20.28 18.90
CA VAL A 3 -12.95 19.25 19.89
C VAL A 3 -12.71 17.79 19.45
N GLY A 4 -11.89 17.08 20.25
CA GLY A 4 -11.64 15.65 20.15
C GLY A 4 -12.79 14.77 20.62
N ARG A 5 -12.71 13.48 20.30
CA ARG A 5 -13.60 12.43 20.79
C ARG A 5 -12.80 11.14 21.00
N ASP A 6 -12.42 10.91 22.24
CA ASP A 6 -12.23 9.57 22.80
C ASP A 6 -13.56 9.11 23.39
N ALA A 7 -14.02 7.91 23.03
CA ALA A 7 -15.00 7.15 23.80
C ALA A 7 -14.90 5.66 23.46
N ARG A 8 -14.33 4.88 24.39
CA ARG A 8 -14.46 3.42 24.47
C ARG A 8 -15.80 3.08 25.14
N ALA A 9 -16.53 2.08 24.63
CA ALA A 9 -17.54 1.30 25.35
C ALA A 9 -17.83 0.01 24.55
N GLU A 10 -17.41 -1.17 24.99
CA GLU A 10 -18.08 -2.14 25.88
C GLU A 10 -18.69 -3.32 25.09
N LEU A 11 -18.21 -4.53 25.36
CA LEU A 11 -18.71 -5.81 24.82
C LEU A 11 -19.69 -6.44 25.84
N PRO A 12 -20.83 -7.03 25.42
CA PRO A 12 -21.82 -7.55 26.35
C PRO A 12 -21.48 -8.98 26.84
N ALA A 13 -21.66 -9.21 28.14
CA ALA A 13 -21.49 -10.49 28.81
C ALA A 13 -22.67 -11.45 28.54
N LEU A 14 -22.35 -12.70 28.21
CA LEU A 14 -23.27 -13.80 27.94
C LEU A 14 -23.81 -14.41 29.25
N PHE A 15 -25.12 -14.32 29.46
CA PHE A 15 -25.85 -14.91 30.59
C PHE A 15 -26.16 -16.40 30.32
N LEU A 16 -25.61 -17.32 31.12
CA LEU A 16 -26.04 -18.73 31.14
C LEU A 16 -27.03 -18.96 32.29
N ARG A 17 -28.29 -19.30 31.95
CA ARG A 17 -29.31 -19.78 32.89
C ARG A 17 -29.17 -21.29 33.08
N PHE A 18 -29.13 -21.76 34.32
CA PHE A 18 -29.42 -23.14 34.70
C PHE A 18 -30.71 -23.17 35.55
N GLN A 19 -31.68 -23.99 35.15
CA GLN A 19 -32.88 -24.31 35.92
C GLN A 19 -32.66 -25.61 36.71
N GLY A 20 -32.91 -25.56 38.02
CA GLY A 20 -32.98 -26.69 38.95
C GLY A 20 -34.06 -26.42 40.02
N PRO A 21 -34.62 -27.45 40.68
CA PRO A 21 -36.02 -27.48 41.07
C PRO A 21 -36.36 -26.73 42.36
N ALA A 22 -37.64 -26.35 42.47
CA ALA A 22 -38.21 -25.51 43.50
C ALA A 22 -38.05 -26.07 44.92
N GLY A 23 -37.33 -25.31 45.76
CA GLY A 23 -37.35 -25.42 47.21
C GLY A 23 -37.20 -24.03 47.80
N ARG A 24 -38.23 -23.53 48.49
CA ARG A 24 -38.18 -22.26 49.24
C ARG A 24 -37.03 -22.33 50.25
N ARG A 25 -36.08 -21.40 50.19
CA ARG A 25 -35.25 -20.93 51.31
C ARG A 25 -34.49 -19.66 50.94
N ASP A 26 -34.83 -18.58 51.64
CA ASP A 26 -34.00 -17.45 52.07
C ASP A 26 -32.95 -16.88 51.09
N MET A 27 -33.33 -15.83 50.35
CA MET A 27 -32.39 -14.94 49.65
C MET A 27 -32.03 -13.78 50.59
N ASP A 28 -30.84 -13.83 51.20
CA ASP A 28 -30.02 -12.65 51.58
C ASP A 28 -28.77 -13.06 52.38
N ARG A 29 -27.83 -13.76 51.73
CA ARG A 29 -26.41 -13.77 52.16
C ARG A 29 -25.49 -13.76 50.95
N PRO A 30 -24.44 -12.93 50.90
CA PRO A 30 -23.43 -13.04 49.87
C PRO A 30 -22.68 -14.37 50.03
N HIS A 31 -22.76 -15.23 49.02
CA HIS A 31 -21.97 -16.46 48.96
C HIS A 31 -20.51 -16.10 48.65
N THR A 32 -19.68 -16.01 49.68
CA THR A 32 -18.22 -15.98 49.49
C THR A 32 -17.75 -17.36 49.04
N LEU A 33 -17.00 -17.40 47.93
CA LEU A 33 -16.37 -18.64 47.47
C LEU A 33 -15.42 -19.17 48.55
N PRO A 34 -15.31 -20.50 48.71
CA PRO A 34 -14.42 -21.08 49.70
C PRO A 34 -12.96 -20.66 49.42
N PRO A 35 -12.12 -20.50 50.45
CA PRO A 35 -10.74 -20.01 50.32
C PRO A 35 -9.89 -20.81 49.31
N SER A 36 -10.17 -22.10 49.16
CA SER A 36 -9.52 -22.99 48.18
C SER A 36 -9.80 -22.60 46.72
N VAL A 37 -10.99 -22.09 46.42
CA VAL A 37 -11.38 -21.62 45.08
C VAL A 37 -10.81 -20.23 44.80
N GLN A 38 -10.76 -19.37 45.83
CA GLN A 38 -10.11 -18.05 45.73
C GLN A 38 -8.60 -18.18 45.47
N ALA A 39 -7.93 -19.12 46.13
CA ALA A 39 -6.51 -19.38 45.92
C ALA A 39 -6.20 -19.88 44.50
N ILE A 40 -7.06 -20.73 43.92
CA ILE A 40 -6.92 -21.20 42.53
C ILE A 40 -7.11 -20.04 41.53
N LEU A 41 -8.10 -19.18 41.75
CA LEU A 41 -8.32 -17.99 40.91
C LEU A 41 -7.15 -17.00 40.97
N ILE A 42 -6.59 -16.78 42.17
CA ILE A 42 -5.40 -15.93 42.35
C ILE A 42 -4.17 -16.55 41.69
N ALA A 43 -3.99 -17.88 41.78
CA ALA A 43 -2.91 -18.59 41.10
C ALA A 43 -3.03 -18.54 39.56
N PHE A 44 -4.26 -18.58 39.02
CA PHE A 44 -4.50 -18.36 37.59
C PHE A 44 -4.27 -16.90 37.16
N LEU A 45 -4.57 -15.92 38.02
CA LEU A 45 -4.37 -14.49 37.75
C LEU A 45 -2.90 -14.06 37.88
N LEU A 46 -2.11 -14.71 38.74
CA LEU A 46 -0.67 -14.43 38.92
C LEU A 46 0.23 -15.32 38.03
N GLY A 47 -0.29 -16.45 37.54
CA GLY A 47 0.45 -17.43 36.73
C GLY A 47 0.59 -17.10 35.24
N HIS A 48 -0.15 -16.10 34.74
CA HIS A 48 0.08 -15.54 33.41
C HIS A 48 1.11 -14.40 33.50
N SER A 49 2.28 -14.70 34.05
CA SER A 49 3.49 -14.03 33.57
C SER A 49 3.68 -14.54 32.15
N VAL A 50 2.96 -13.92 31.22
CA VAL A 50 3.17 -14.04 29.80
C VAL A 50 4.65 -13.76 29.64
N ALA A 51 5.43 -14.80 29.38
CA ALA A 51 6.70 -14.65 28.70
C ALA A 51 6.34 -13.83 27.47
N ALA A 52 6.61 -12.52 27.53
CA ALA A 52 6.38 -11.61 26.44
C ALA A 52 7.30 -12.11 25.34
N GLN A 53 6.74 -12.94 24.46
CA GLN A 53 7.36 -13.26 23.21
C GLN A 53 7.65 -11.91 22.57
N THR A 54 8.93 -11.62 22.37
CA THR A 54 9.38 -10.47 21.62
C THR A 54 8.94 -10.70 20.18
N GLU A 55 7.66 -10.51 19.90
CA GLU A 55 7.23 -10.30 18.53
C GLU A 55 8.02 -9.10 18.05
N SER A 56 8.81 -9.28 16.99
CA SER A 56 9.44 -8.18 16.29
C SER A 56 8.32 -7.24 15.85
N ARG A 57 8.05 -6.20 16.64
CA ARG A 57 7.03 -5.21 16.30
C ARG A 57 7.45 -4.57 14.99
N LEU A 58 6.81 -5.00 13.91
CA LEU A 58 6.92 -4.36 12.61
C LEU A 58 6.63 -2.88 12.81
N THR A 59 7.67 -2.06 12.67
CA THR A 59 7.53 -0.61 12.79
C THR A 59 7.11 -0.10 11.43
N VAL A 60 5.80 0.05 11.25
CA VAL A 60 5.23 0.68 10.07
C VAL A 60 5.37 2.21 10.21
N PRO A 61 5.75 2.94 9.15
CA PRO A 61 5.80 4.39 9.20
C PRO A 61 4.46 4.96 9.69
N PRO A 62 4.44 5.79 10.76
CA PRO A 62 3.19 6.21 11.40
C PRO A 62 2.19 6.89 10.45
N TRP A 63 2.69 7.64 9.46
CA TRP A 63 1.87 8.36 8.48
C TRP A 63 0.96 7.45 7.65
N VAL A 64 1.35 6.18 7.44
CA VAL A 64 0.60 5.24 6.58
C VAL A 64 -0.76 4.90 7.17
N LYS A 65 -0.89 4.93 8.51
CA LYS A 65 -2.10 4.48 9.22
C LYS A 65 -3.34 5.30 8.89
N ASP A 66 -3.14 6.58 8.63
CA ASP A 66 -4.20 7.56 8.40
C ASP A 66 -4.24 8.04 6.94
N ALA A 67 -3.32 7.54 6.09
CA ALA A 67 -3.14 8.04 4.73
C ALA A 67 -4.21 7.54 3.76
N VAL A 68 -4.69 8.46 2.92
CA VAL A 68 -5.52 8.16 1.75
C VAL A 68 -4.62 8.01 0.52
N PHE A 69 -4.62 6.81 -0.04
CA PHE A 69 -3.85 6.47 -1.24
C PHE A 69 -4.67 6.66 -2.51
N TYR A 70 -4.01 7.19 -3.54
CA TYR A 70 -4.56 7.29 -4.89
C TYR A 70 -3.61 6.59 -5.87
N GLN A 71 -4.10 5.52 -6.50
CA GLN A 71 -3.32 4.80 -7.50
C GLN A 71 -3.44 5.48 -8.86
N ILE A 72 -2.30 5.69 -9.52
CA ILE A 72 -2.23 6.28 -10.86
C ILE A 72 -1.53 5.31 -11.80
N PHE A 73 -2.20 5.02 -12.91
CA PHE A 73 -1.60 4.41 -14.09
C PHE A 73 -1.20 5.54 -15.06
N PRO A 74 0.09 5.94 -15.13
CA PRO A 74 0.50 7.21 -15.75
C PRO A 74 0.03 7.37 -17.18
N GLU A 75 0.17 6.31 -17.98
CA GLU A 75 -0.19 6.24 -19.40
C GLU A 75 -1.66 6.59 -19.70
N ARG A 76 -2.54 6.60 -18.68
CA ARG A 76 -3.98 6.87 -18.82
C ARG A 76 -4.49 8.01 -17.93
N PHE A 77 -3.62 8.66 -17.16
CA PHE A 77 -4.08 9.65 -16.20
C PHE A 77 -4.32 11.02 -16.85
N ALA A 78 -3.28 11.58 -17.46
CA ALA A 78 -3.34 12.82 -18.23
C ALA A 78 -2.13 12.91 -19.17
N ASN A 79 -2.33 13.40 -20.39
CA ASN A 79 -1.27 13.76 -21.32
C ASN A 79 -0.98 15.26 -21.17
N GLY A 80 0.17 15.58 -20.57
CA GLY A 80 0.63 16.94 -20.32
C GLY A 80 1.74 17.40 -21.26
N ASP A 81 2.43 16.47 -21.91
CA ASP A 81 3.52 16.76 -22.85
C ASP A 81 3.44 15.87 -24.10
N ARG A 82 2.73 16.36 -25.11
CA ARG A 82 2.60 15.69 -26.40
C ARG A 82 3.90 15.50 -27.17
N THR A 83 5.01 16.12 -26.75
CA THR A 83 6.29 15.97 -27.45
C THR A 83 6.97 14.63 -27.17
N ASN A 84 6.55 13.94 -26.10
CA ASN A 84 7.02 12.61 -25.73
C ASN A 84 6.02 11.48 -26.07
N ASP A 85 4.91 11.82 -26.77
CA ASP A 85 3.87 10.86 -27.13
C ASP A 85 4.46 9.68 -27.94
N PRO A 86 4.05 8.44 -27.63
CA PRO A 86 4.34 7.28 -28.46
C PRO A 86 3.82 7.47 -29.89
N VAL A 87 4.49 6.87 -30.87
CA VAL A 87 4.14 7.01 -32.30
C VAL A 87 2.68 6.59 -32.61
N SER A 88 2.12 5.66 -31.84
CA SER A 88 0.80 5.07 -32.07
C SER A 88 -0.23 5.41 -30.99
N VAL A 89 -0.25 6.65 -30.50
CA VAL A 89 -1.31 7.10 -29.60
C VAL A 89 -2.68 7.09 -30.29
N VAL A 90 -3.69 6.61 -29.57
CA VAL A 90 -5.10 6.70 -29.95
C VAL A 90 -5.74 7.93 -29.30
N PRO A 91 -6.87 8.44 -29.81
CA PRO A 91 -7.56 9.58 -29.19
C PRO A 91 -7.88 9.34 -27.71
N TRP A 92 -7.72 10.38 -26.89
CA TRP A 92 -8.03 10.31 -25.46
C TRP A 92 -9.47 9.86 -25.21
N GLY A 93 -9.67 8.85 -24.35
CA GLY A 93 -10.99 8.26 -24.07
C GLY A 93 -11.45 7.18 -25.07
N ALA A 94 -10.66 6.83 -26.09
CA ALA A 94 -10.88 5.63 -26.88
C ALA A 94 -10.86 4.35 -26.01
N LYS A 95 -11.39 3.23 -26.53
CA LYS A 95 -11.41 1.96 -25.79
C LYS A 95 -9.97 1.46 -25.55
N PRO A 96 -9.55 1.23 -24.30
CA PRO A 96 -8.22 0.70 -24.03
C PRO A 96 -8.11 -0.76 -24.51
N THR A 97 -6.95 -1.09 -25.05
CA THR A 97 -6.51 -2.45 -25.37
C THR A 97 -5.27 -2.77 -24.55
N THR A 98 -4.78 -4.00 -24.68
CA THR A 98 -3.53 -4.42 -24.01
C THR A 98 -2.28 -3.75 -24.58
N THR A 99 -2.36 -3.13 -25.76
CA THR A 99 -1.18 -2.64 -26.50
C THR A 99 -1.29 -1.21 -27.02
N ASN A 100 -2.45 -0.56 -26.93
CA ASN A 100 -2.58 0.83 -27.37
C ASN A 100 -2.04 1.81 -26.33
N TYR A 101 -1.81 3.04 -26.80
CA TYR A 101 -1.26 4.15 -26.04
C TYR A 101 -2.19 5.37 -26.18
N PHE A 102 -2.21 6.23 -25.18
CA PHE A 102 -2.97 7.47 -25.07
C PHE A 102 -2.04 8.66 -24.77
N GLY A 103 -0.78 8.40 -24.40
CA GLY A 103 0.24 9.43 -24.17
C GLY A 103 0.16 10.05 -22.78
N GLY A 104 -0.36 9.34 -21.78
CA GLY A 104 -0.34 9.84 -20.42
C GLY A 104 1.09 9.86 -19.84
N ASP A 105 1.45 10.92 -19.12
CA ASP A 105 2.84 11.20 -18.73
C ASP A 105 2.94 11.88 -17.35
N ILE A 106 4.18 12.08 -16.86
CA ILE A 106 4.43 12.71 -15.55
C ILE A 106 4.04 14.20 -15.54
N GLN A 107 4.18 14.90 -16.66
CA GLN A 107 3.78 16.31 -16.75
C GLN A 107 2.27 16.46 -16.59
N GLY A 108 1.47 15.55 -17.16
CA GLY A 108 0.03 15.50 -16.98
C GLY A 108 -0.37 15.29 -15.51
N ILE A 109 0.37 14.45 -14.78
CA ILE A 109 0.17 14.30 -13.33
C ILE A 109 0.50 15.61 -12.60
N ILE A 110 1.62 16.26 -12.93
CA ILE A 110 2.01 17.56 -12.37
C ILE A 110 0.90 18.60 -12.55
N ASP A 111 0.34 18.68 -13.76
CA ASP A 111 -0.70 19.67 -14.11
C ASP A 111 -1.99 19.47 -13.30
N HIS A 112 -2.21 18.26 -12.79
CA HIS A 112 -3.40 17.86 -12.02
C HIS A 112 -3.13 17.73 -10.51
N ILE A 113 -1.96 18.15 -10.01
CA ILE A 113 -1.65 18.13 -8.57
C ILE A 113 -2.67 18.96 -7.76
N GLY A 114 -3.19 20.05 -8.33
CA GLY A 114 -4.24 20.84 -7.70
C GLY A 114 -5.50 20.01 -7.42
N TYR A 115 -5.96 19.24 -8.42
CA TYR A 115 -7.08 18.32 -8.28
C TYR A 115 -6.83 17.25 -7.22
N LEU A 116 -5.64 16.62 -7.22
CA LEU A 116 -5.30 15.58 -6.25
C LEU A 116 -5.23 16.12 -4.82
N ARG A 117 -4.69 17.32 -4.63
CA ARG A 117 -4.68 18.02 -3.36
C ARG A 117 -6.09 18.35 -2.89
N ASP A 118 -6.94 18.89 -3.78
CA ASP A 118 -8.31 19.28 -3.44
C ASP A 118 -9.20 18.06 -3.13
N LEU A 119 -8.90 16.90 -3.73
CA LEU A 119 -9.49 15.61 -3.39
C LEU A 119 -9.10 15.15 -1.96
N GLY A 120 -7.97 15.63 -1.44
CA GLY A 120 -7.51 15.36 -0.07
C GLY A 120 -6.67 14.08 0.08
N ILE A 121 -5.90 13.70 -0.94
CA ILE A 121 -5.05 12.51 -0.89
C ILE A 121 -3.74 12.79 -0.14
N ASP A 122 -3.20 11.77 0.54
CA ASP A 122 -1.90 11.86 1.25
C ASP A 122 -0.76 11.19 0.48
N ALA A 123 -1.08 10.23 -0.39
CA ALA A 123 -0.09 9.49 -1.15
C ALA A 123 -0.58 9.08 -2.54
N ILE A 124 0.33 9.17 -3.52
CA ILE A 124 0.18 8.59 -4.85
C ILE A 124 0.93 7.25 -4.88
N TYR A 125 0.27 6.20 -5.38
CA TYR A 125 0.93 4.96 -5.79
C TYR A 125 0.98 4.91 -7.32
N LEU A 126 2.18 4.98 -7.87
CA LEU A 126 2.40 4.88 -9.31
C LEU A 126 2.60 3.43 -9.73
N ASN A 127 1.88 3.00 -10.77
CA ASN A 127 2.29 1.85 -11.57
C ASN A 127 3.70 2.07 -12.16
N PRO A 128 4.36 1.04 -12.73
CA PRO A 128 5.76 1.14 -13.15
C PRO A 128 6.01 2.31 -14.09
N VAL A 129 7.09 3.06 -13.80
CA VAL A 129 7.50 4.27 -14.55
C VAL A 129 8.85 4.12 -15.23
N PHE A 130 9.54 3.01 -14.99
CA PHE A 130 10.85 2.75 -15.55
C PHE A 130 10.76 2.31 -17.01
N LYS A 131 11.85 2.54 -17.74
CA LYS A 131 11.94 2.32 -19.17
C LYS A 131 11.54 0.89 -19.55
N SER A 132 10.55 0.76 -20.44
CA SER A 132 10.00 -0.53 -20.88
C SER A 132 9.36 -0.41 -22.27
N SER A 133 9.32 -1.53 -23.00
CA SER A 133 8.76 -1.60 -24.35
C SER A 133 7.22 -1.75 -24.41
N THR A 134 6.51 -1.72 -23.27
CA THR A 134 5.05 -1.89 -23.23
C THR A 134 4.33 -0.70 -22.60
N ASN A 135 3.02 -0.54 -22.84
CA ASN A 135 2.23 0.54 -22.22
C ASN A 135 2.15 0.44 -20.69
N HIS A 136 2.14 -0.78 -20.14
CA HIS A 136 2.02 -1.07 -18.72
C HIS A 136 3.35 -1.09 -17.98
N LYS A 137 4.46 -1.07 -18.71
CA LYS A 137 5.83 -0.93 -18.21
C LYS A 137 6.35 -2.01 -17.24
N TYR A 138 5.58 -3.08 -16.99
CA TYR A 138 6.03 -4.25 -16.21
C TYR A 138 7.14 -5.08 -16.89
N HIS A 139 7.43 -4.86 -18.18
CA HIS A 139 8.56 -5.49 -18.88
C HIS A 139 9.79 -4.57 -18.83
N THR A 140 10.35 -4.34 -17.64
CA THR A 140 11.42 -3.34 -17.44
C THR A 140 12.68 -3.67 -18.23
N SER A 141 13.18 -2.70 -18.98
CA SER A 141 14.43 -2.76 -19.76
C SER A 141 15.59 -2.05 -19.04
N ASP A 142 15.29 -1.03 -18.22
CA ASP A 142 16.26 -0.29 -17.41
C ASP A 142 15.60 0.30 -16.16
N TYR A 143 16.02 -0.13 -14.97
CA TYR A 143 15.52 0.35 -13.67
C TYR A 143 16.04 1.72 -13.27
N MET A 144 17.05 2.27 -13.97
CA MET A 144 17.71 3.52 -13.60
C MET A 144 17.19 4.73 -14.37
N THR A 145 16.29 4.49 -15.33
CA THR A 145 15.82 5.50 -16.28
C THR A 145 14.30 5.49 -16.29
N ILE A 146 13.69 6.66 -16.06
CA ILE A 146 12.27 6.89 -16.32
C ILE A 146 11.99 6.70 -17.81
N ASP A 147 10.87 6.07 -18.11
CA ASP A 147 10.50 5.82 -19.50
C ASP A 147 10.39 7.14 -20.29
N PRO A 148 11.02 7.26 -21.48
CA PRO A 148 10.95 8.47 -22.29
C PRO A 148 9.53 8.92 -22.63
N GLU A 149 8.57 7.99 -22.73
CA GLU A 149 7.14 8.30 -22.96
C GLU A 149 6.49 8.96 -21.73
N PHE A 150 7.11 8.87 -20.55
CA PHE A 150 6.65 9.51 -19.32
C PHE A 150 7.45 10.75 -18.95
N GLY A 151 8.65 10.92 -19.51
CA GLY A 151 9.52 12.08 -19.32
C GLY A 151 10.98 11.72 -19.06
N THR A 152 11.61 12.41 -18.11
CA THR A 152 13.02 12.22 -17.74
C THR A 152 13.22 12.05 -16.23
N ASN A 153 14.41 11.63 -15.81
CA ASN A 153 14.77 11.55 -14.40
C ASN A 153 14.69 12.92 -13.72
N GLU A 154 15.05 14.00 -14.42
CA GLU A 154 14.96 15.38 -13.93
C GLU A 154 13.50 15.81 -13.76
N LEU A 155 12.64 15.51 -14.74
CA LEU A 155 11.20 15.79 -14.65
C LEU A 155 10.58 15.00 -13.47
N PHE A 156 10.96 13.75 -13.31
CA PHE A 156 10.48 12.92 -12.21
C PHE A 156 10.93 13.46 -10.85
N SER A 157 12.19 13.90 -10.73
CA SER A 157 12.68 14.59 -9.51
C SER A 157 11.88 15.85 -9.21
N LYS A 158 11.57 16.66 -10.24
CA LYS A 158 10.70 17.84 -10.12
C LYS A 158 9.29 17.45 -9.65
N PHE A 159 8.69 16.41 -10.22
CA PHE A 159 7.40 15.86 -9.81
C PHE A 159 7.39 15.48 -8.32
N LEU A 160 8.38 14.72 -7.84
CA LEU A 160 8.49 14.37 -6.42
C LEU A 160 8.56 15.61 -5.53
N GLY A 161 9.33 16.62 -5.93
CA GLY A 161 9.40 17.89 -5.24
C GLY A 161 8.05 18.62 -5.17
N ILE A 162 7.27 18.60 -6.26
CA ILE A 162 5.92 19.19 -6.31
C ILE A 162 4.97 18.43 -5.37
N CYS A 163 4.95 17.10 -5.41
CA CYS A 163 4.13 16.27 -4.53
C CYS A 163 4.43 16.56 -3.06
N HIS A 164 5.71 16.52 -2.67
CA HIS A 164 6.10 16.75 -1.27
C HIS A 164 5.74 18.14 -0.77
N ARG A 165 5.85 19.18 -1.61
CA ARG A 165 5.40 20.54 -1.24
C ARG A 165 3.89 20.66 -1.03
N ASN A 166 3.12 19.75 -1.62
CA ASN A 166 1.66 19.66 -1.44
C ASN A 166 1.26 18.63 -0.37
N GLY A 167 2.21 18.11 0.41
CA GLY A 167 1.94 17.10 1.44
C GLY A 167 1.67 15.69 0.89
N ILE A 168 1.87 15.48 -0.41
CA ILE A 168 1.60 14.21 -1.10
C ILE A 168 2.89 13.40 -1.17
N ARG A 169 2.85 12.16 -0.65
CA ARG A 169 3.94 11.19 -0.77
C ARG A 169 3.82 10.40 -2.07
N VAL A 170 4.92 9.84 -2.54
CA VAL A 170 4.93 9.01 -3.76
C VAL A 170 5.51 7.65 -3.46
N ILE A 171 4.78 6.61 -3.84
CA ILE A 171 5.22 5.21 -3.85
C ILE A 171 5.35 4.77 -5.31
N ILE A 172 6.47 4.13 -5.65
CA ILE A 172 6.73 3.58 -6.97
C ILE A 172 6.60 2.05 -6.97
N ASP A 173 6.11 1.50 -8.08
CA ASP A 173 6.06 0.06 -8.30
C ASP A 173 7.44 -0.49 -8.72
N GLY A 174 8.05 -1.30 -7.84
CA GLY A 174 9.34 -1.95 -8.08
C GLY A 174 9.15 -3.38 -8.58
N VAL A 175 9.24 -3.58 -9.90
CA VAL A 175 9.02 -4.89 -10.54
C VAL A 175 10.25 -5.80 -10.43
N PHE A 176 10.66 -6.18 -9.22
CA PHE A 176 11.92 -6.91 -9.03
C PHE A 176 11.85 -8.42 -9.29
N ASN A 177 10.64 -8.96 -9.47
CA ASN A 177 10.46 -10.39 -9.69
C ASN A 177 10.86 -10.85 -11.09
N HIS A 178 10.79 -9.98 -12.09
CA HIS A 178 11.06 -10.31 -13.50
C HIS A 178 11.52 -9.07 -14.29
N THR A 179 12.01 -9.27 -15.50
CA THR A 179 12.47 -8.19 -16.40
C THR A 179 11.88 -8.36 -17.79
N GLY A 180 11.95 -7.32 -18.63
CA GLY A 180 11.67 -7.41 -20.06
C GLY A 180 12.75 -8.20 -20.80
N THR A 181 12.42 -8.68 -22.00
CA THR A 181 13.37 -9.42 -22.84
C THR A 181 14.51 -8.54 -23.38
N ASP A 182 14.34 -7.23 -23.33
CA ASP A 182 15.29 -6.19 -23.71
C ASP A 182 16.17 -5.72 -22.54
N PHE A 183 16.00 -6.25 -21.34
CA PHE A 183 16.86 -5.97 -20.20
C PHE A 183 18.31 -6.41 -20.47
N PHE A 184 19.29 -5.58 -20.12
CA PHE A 184 20.69 -5.77 -20.56
C PHE A 184 21.26 -7.17 -20.27
N ALA A 185 20.95 -7.74 -19.10
CA ALA A 185 21.44 -9.05 -18.72
C ALA A 185 20.73 -10.16 -19.52
N PHE A 186 19.41 -10.05 -19.69
CA PHE A 186 18.64 -11.03 -20.44
C PHE A 186 18.99 -10.99 -21.93
N ALA A 187 19.16 -9.80 -22.50
CA ALA A 187 19.61 -9.62 -23.88
C ALA A 187 21.01 -10.24 -24.12
N ASP A 188 21.92 -10.14 -23.15
CA ASP A 188 23.24 -10.78 -23.23
C ASP A 188 23.14 -12.31 -23.16
N ILE A 189 22.26 -12.85 -22.31
CA ILE A 189 21.97 -14.30 -22.24
C ILE A 189 21.41 -14.81 -23.56
N VAL A 190 20.43 -14.11 -24.15
CA VAL A 190 19.84 -14.48 -25.45
C VAL A 190 20.91 -14.49 -26.55
N LYS A 191 21.85 -13.55 -26.51
CA LYS A 191 22.92 -13.43 -27.52
C LYS A 191 24.04 -14.46 -27.33
N ASN A 192 24.47 -14.70 -26.10
CA ASN A 192 25.69 -15.46 -25.80
C ASN A 192 25.42 -16.87 -25.24
N GLY A 193 24.17 -17.19 -24.89
CA GLY A 193 23.79 -18.46 -24.25
C GLY A 193 24.58 -18.72 -22.97
N GLU A 194 25.05 -19.96 -22.80
CA GLU A 194 25.88 -20.40 -21.66
C GLU A 194 27.19 -19.61 -21.51
N LYS A 195 27.64 -18.87 -22.53
CA LYS A 195 28.84 -18.03 -22.46
C LYS A 195 28.59 -16.65 -21.84
N SER A 196 27.33 -16.31 -21.57
CA SER A 196 26.99 -15.04 -20.95
C SER A 196 27.51 -14.97 -19.51
N LYS A 197 28.05 -13.82 -19.13
CA LYS A 197 28.48 -13.55 -17.75
C LYS A 197 27.32 -13.43 -16.74
N TYR A 198 26.08 -13.55 -17.20
CA TYR A 198 24.87 -13.42 -16.38
C TYR A 198 24.16 -14.77 -16.13
N VAL A 199 24.73 -15.89 -16.58
CA VAL A 199 24.15 -17.24 -16.39
C VAL A 199 24.60 -17.90 -15.06
N HIS A 200 25.62 -17.36 -14.39
CA HIS A 200 26.28 -18.00 -13.25
C HIS A 200 26.53 -17.03 -12.09
#